data_AF-A0ABD2XQX0-F1
#
_entry.id   AF-A0ABD2XQX0-F1
#
_cell.length_a   1.000
_cell.length_b   1.000
_cell.length_c   1.000
_cell.angle_alpha   90.00
_cell.angle_beta   90.00
_cell.angle_gamma   90.00
#
_symmetry.space_group_name_H-M   'P 1'
#
loop_
_entity.id
_entity.type
_entity.pdbx_description
1 polymer ?
#
loop_
_entity_poly.entity_id
_entity_poly.type
_entity_poly.pdbx_seq_one_letter_code
_entity_poly.pdbx_strand_id
1 'polypeptide(L)'
;MGQDASKQRESLPKESLQKESPNQRKESSSLREEGYKPLYKNGMNMQINNFKIKAVNPAFNSNGNDYEIELDERTLIRELIGCPATGGEKKTVHFTEFHDIQSTTDTAINVVGVIKRVGDIKEIPTQSSGKILLKRDVTLMDDKKNTCVVTMWNDDAKDWIYVPRDIITISGAGVNKFCGFYSVKLYRTSVVVKDAVNEKSVMLKGLLDELMPESQ
;
A
#
# COMPACT_ATOMS: atom_id res chain seq x y z
N MET A 1 64.01 -35.58 -10.17
CA MET A 1 64.68 -34.56 -11.01
C MET A 1 63.70 -34.19 -12.11
N GLY A 2 63.42 -32.90 -12.24
CA GLY A 2 62.13 -32.38 -12.68
C GLY A 2 61.76 -32.58 -14.15
N GLN A 3 60.54 -32.17 -14.45
CA GLN A 3 60.18 -31.50 -15.70
C GLN A 3 58.89 -30.69 -15.49
N ASP A 4 59.07 -29.38 -15.39
CA ASP A 4 58.07 -28.35 -15.64
C ASP A 4 57.49 -28.51 -17.05
N ALA A 5 56.17 -28.40 -17.17
CA ALA A 5 55.50 -28.18 -18.44
C ALA A 5 54.47 -27.06 -18.27
N SER A 6 54.96 -25.85 -18.47
CA SER A 6 54.18 -24.65 -18.77
C SER A 6 53.16 -24.94 -19.87
N LYS A 7 51.86 -24.73 -19.59
CA LYS A 7 50.83 -24.58 -20.61
C LYS A 7 50.24 -23.17 -20.54
N GLN A 8 50.26 -22.55 -21.72
CA GLN A 8 49.81 -21.20 -22.01
C GLN A 8 48.29 -21.04 -21.87
N ARG A 9 47.91 -19.77 -21.68
CA ARG A 9 46.55 -19.21 -21.52
C ARG A 9 45.60 -19.55 -22.67
N GLU A 10 44.32 -19.70 -22.35
CA GLU A 10 43.21 -19.07 -23.07
C GLU A 10 42.19 -18.55 -22.04
N SER A 11 42.11 -17.23 -21.88
CA SER A 11 41.13 -16.55 -21.04
C SER A 11 39.90 -16.21 -21.86
N LEU A 12 38.76 -16.82 -21.53
CA LEU A 12 37.46 -16.42 -22.06
C LEU A 12 37.15 -14.95 -21.68
N PRO A 13 36.51 -14.16 -22.55
CA PRO A 13 36.17 -12.78 -22.23
C PRO A 13 35.19 -12.76 -21.07
N LYS A 14 35.51 -12.01 -20.01
CA LYS A 14 34.54 -11.65 -18.97
C LYS A 14 33.50 -10.75 -19.63
N GLU A 15 32.38 -11.34 -20.01
CA GLU A 15 31.17 -10.63 -20.40
C GLU A 15 30.85 -9.65 -19.27
N SER A 16 30.96 -8.37 -19.58
CA SER A 16 30.74 -7.29 -18.63
C SER A 16 29.27 -7.32 -18.25
N LEU A 17 28.97 -7.76 -17.03
CA LEU A 17 27.67 -7.49 -16.40
C LEU A 17 27.52 -5.96 -16.37
N GLN A 18 26.88 -5.41 -17.39
CA GLN A 18 26.32 -4.07 -17.35
C GLN A 18 25.29 -4.09 -16.23
N LYS A 19 25.68 -3.59 -15.06
CA LYS A 19 24.73 -3.32 -13.98
C LYS A 19 23.75 -2.29 -14.54
N GLU A 20 22.55 -2.74 -14.88
CA GLU A 20 21.47 -1.85 -15.30
C GLU A 20 21.36 -0.71 -14.30
N SER A 21 21.36 0.51 -14.84
CA SER A 21 21.28 1.71 -14.00
C SER A 21 19.98 1.67 -13.18
N PRO A 22 19.99 2.10 -11.90
CA PRO A 22 18.81 2.05 -11.03
C PRO A 22 17.56 2.75 -11.61
N ASN A 23 17.76 3.72 -12.52
CA ASN A 23 16.67 4.41 -13.20
C ASN A 23 15.99 3.54 -14.26
N GLN A 24 16.74 2.78 -15.06
CA GLN A 24 16.15 1.87 -16.04
C GLN A 24 15.39 0.71 -15.40
N ARG A 25 15.85 0.25 -14.23
CA ARG A 25 15.14 -0.76 -13.43
C ARG A 25 13.80 -0.23 -12.89
N LYS A 26 13.73 1.06 -12.53
CA LYS A 26 12.50 1.72 -12.08
C LYS A 26 11.53 1.94 -13.25
N GLU A 27 12.02 2.42 -14.39
CA GLU A 27 11.21 2.65 -15.59
C GLU A 27 10.62 1.35 -16.16
N SER A 28 11.41 0.27 -16.22
CA SER A 28 10.92 -1.04 -16.65
C SER A 28 9.90 -1.64 -15.68
N SER A 29 10.05 -1.42 -14.37
CA SER A 29 9.04 -1.84 -13.39
C SER A 29 7.72 -1.06 -13.53
N SER A 30 7.77 0.25 -13.79
CA SER A 30 6.55 1.06 -13.98
C SER A 30 5.82 0.73 -15.27
N LEU A 31 6.53 0.50 -16.38
CA LEU A 31 5.93 0.08 -17.65
C LEU A 31 5.25 -1.29 -17.56
N ARG A 32 5.80 -2.20 -16.73
CA ARG A 32 5.19 -3.51 -16.47
C ARG A 32 3.90 -3.40 -15.69
N GLU A 33 3.83 -2.52 -14.67
CA GLU A 33 2.60 -2.31 -13.89
C GLU A 33 1.45 -1.75 -14.74
N GLU A 34 1.72 -0.87 -15.70
CA GLU A 34 0.70 -0.29 -16.57
C GLU A 34 -0.02 -1.33 -17.45
N GLY A 35 0.68 -2.39 -17.87
CA GLY A 35 0.09 -3.47 -18.68
C GLY A 35 -0.91 -4.36 -17.91
N TYR A 36 -0.73 -4.53 -16.60
CA TYR A 36 -1.59 -5.39 -15.77
C TYR A 36 -2.70 -4.64 -15.04
N LYS A 37 -2.55 -3.33 -14.78
CA LYS A 37 -3.57 -2.50 -14.12
C LYS A 37 -5.00 -2.63 -14.67
N PRO A 38 -5.26 -2.80 -15.98
CA PRO A 38 -6.63 -2.99 -16.46
C PRO A 38 -7.20 -4.41 -16.18
N LEU A 39 -6.36 -5.38 -15.80
CA LEU A 39 -6.76 -6.79 -15.67
C LEU A 39 -7.33 -7.16 -14.30
N TYR A 40 -7.11 -6.34 -13.26
CA TYR A 40 -7.62 -6.61 -11.92
C TYR A 40 -8.09 -5.32 -11.24
N LYS A 41 -9.20 -5.41 -10.48
CA LYS A 41 -9.66 -4.33 -9.59
C LYS A 41 -9.82 -4.85 -8.18
N ASN A 42 -9.63 -3.97 -7.21
CA ASN A 42 -9.88 -4.27 -5.80
C ASN A 42 -11.31 -4.78 -5.62
N GLY A 43 -11.47 -5.91 -4.90
CA GLY A 43 -12.78 -6.51 -4.61
C GLY A 43 -13.27 -7.55 -5.64
N MET A 44 -12.48 -7.87 -6.68
CA MET A 44 -12.82 -8.94 -7.64
C MET A 44 -12.35 -10.32 -7.15
N ASN A 45 -13.17 -11.35 -7.39
CA ASN A 45 -12.75 -12.73 -7.22
C ASN A 45 -11.95 -13.16 -8.44
N MET A 46 -10.71 -13.63 -8.23
CA MET A 46 -9.81 -13.96 -9.32
C MET A 46 -9.11 -15.30 -9.08
N GLN A 47 -8.87 -16.02 -10.17
CA GLN A 47 -7.95 -17.14 -10.22
C GLN A 47 -6.63 -16.65 -10.82
N ILE A 48 -5.53 -16.88 -10.10
CA ILE A 48 -4.17 -16.53 -10.53
C ILE A 48 -3.38 -17.84 -10.70
N ASN A 49 -2.81 -18.07 -11.89
CA ASN A 49 -1.96 -19.21 -12.19
C ASN A 49 -0.58 -18.73 -12.67
N ASN A 50 0.44 -19.59 -12.56
CA ASN A 50 1.81 -19.33 -13.04
C ASN A 50 2.49 -18.09 -12.44
N PHE A 51 2.33 -17.88 -11.14
CA PHE A 51 2.97 -16.79 -10.40
C PHE A 51 4.24 -17.24 -9.68
N LYS A 52 5.08 -16.29 -9.28
CA LYS A 52 6.26 -16.53 -8.43
C LYS A 52 5.96 -16.21 -6.97
N ILE A 53 6.62 -16.92 -6.06
CA ILE A 53 6.55 -16.67 -4.62
C ILE A 53 7.89 -16.09 -4.18
N LYS A 54 7.84 -15.02 -3.39
CA LYS A 54 9.02 -14.32 -2.87
C LYS A 54 8.85 -14.04 -1.38
N ALA A 55 9.95 -13.94 -0.64
CA ALA A 55 9.90 -13.53 0.77
C ALA A 55 9.47 -12.06 0.88
N VAL A 56 8.57 -11.77 1.82
CA VAL A 56 8.05 -10.41 2.03
C VAL A 56 9.13 -9.50 2.57
N ASN A 57 9.13 -8.24 2.12
CA ASN A 57 9.89 -7.19 2.78
C ASN A 57 9.15 -6.74 4.06
N PRO A 58 9.71 -6.93 5.27
CA PRO A 58 9.05 -6.58 6.52
C PRO A 58 8.68 -5.09 6.61
N ALA A 59 9.41 -4.21 5.92
CA ALA A 59 9.16 -2.77 5.91
C ALA A 59 7.80 -2.35 5.31
N PHE A 60 7.16 -3.25 4.55
CA PHE A 60 5.88 -3.01 3.89
C PHE A 60 4.86 -4.11 4.22
N ASN A 61 5.13 -4.93 5.23
CA ASN A 61 4.29 -6.06 5.61
C ASN A 61 3.29 -5.69 6.70
N SER A 62 2.06 -5.37 6.29
CA SER A 62 0.95 -5.12 7.21
C SER A 62 0.12 -6.36 7.55
N ASN A 63 0.33 -7.48 6.85
CA ASN A 63 -0.57 -8.64 6.89
C ASN A 63 0.02 -9.84 7.63
N GLY A 64 1.29 -9.75 8.05
CA GLY A 64 1.97 -10.81 8.81
C GLY A 64 2.24 -12.08 8.00
N ASN A 65 2.27 -11.98 6.67
CA ASN A 65 2.62 -13.11 5.81
C ASN A 65 4.14 -13.16 5.58
N ASP A 66 4.73 -14.35 5.52
CA ASP A 66 6.17 -14.51 5.25
C ASP A 66 6.51 -14.42 3.75
N TYR A 67 5.50 -14.62 2.88
CA TYR A 67 5.67 -14.66 1.42
C TYR A 67 4.67 -13.76 0.69
N GLU A 68 5.13 -13.13 -0.40
CA GLU A 68 4.36 -12.35 -1.37
C GLU A 68 4.33 -13.05 -2.74
N ILE A 69 3.26 -12.77 -3.50
CA ILE A 69 3.12 -13.22 -4.89
C ILE A 69 3.69 -12.15 -5.81
N GLU A 70 4.57 -12.54 -6.72
CA GLU A 70 5.10 -11.70 -7.78
C GLU A 70 4.53 -12.17 -9.12
N LEU A 71 3.85 -11.26 -9.82
CA LEU A 71 3.27 -11.50 -11.14
C LEU A 71 4.32 -11.25 -12.21
N ASP A 72 4.36 -12.10 -13.22
CA ASP A 72 5.24 -11.97 -14.39
C ASP A 72 4.49 -12.21 -15.70
N GLU A 73 5.20 -12.13 -16.83
CA GLU A 73 4.66 -12.29 -18.19
C GLU A 73 3.97 -13.63 -18.46
N ARG A 74 4.20 -14.64 -17.62
CA ARG A 74 3.58 -15.96 -17.75
C ARG A 74 2.38 -16.13 -16.83
N THR A 75 2.15 -15.17 -15.95
CA THR A 75 1.06 -15.19 -14.97
C THR A 75 -0.27 -15.04 -15.69
N LEU A 76 -1.17 -15.99 -15.47
CA LEU A 76 -2.51 -16.00 -16.04
C LEU A 76 -3.50 -15.58 -14.96
N ILE A 77 -4.20 -14.48 -15.20
CA ILE A 77 -5.22 -13.95 -14.30
C ILE A 77 -6.58 -14.09 -14.97
N ARG A 78 -7.55 -14.70 -14.27
CA ARG A 78 -8.92 -14.88 -14.75
C ARG A 78 -9.90 -14.41 -13.67
N GLU A 79 -10.84 -13.56 -14.05
CA GLU A 79 -11.97 -13.18 -13.18
C GLU A 79 -12.94 -14.37 -13.01
N LEU A 80 -13.36 -14.61 -11.77
CA LEU A 80 -14.35 -15.62 -11.43
C LEU A 80 -15.69 -14.93 -11.14
N ILE A 81 -16.59 -14.95 -12.11
CA ILE A 81 -17.95 -14.39 -11.98
C ILE A 81 -18.87 -15.41 -11.31
N GLY A 82 -19.62 -14.98 -10.29
CA GLY A 82 -20.67 -15.80 -9.66
C GLY A 82 -20.16 -16.94 -8.76
N CYS A 83 -18.86 -17.03 -8.52
CA CYS A 83 -18.32 -17.94 -7.52
C CYS A 83 -18.48 -17.26 -6.14
N PRO A 84 -19.22 -17.84 -5.17
CA PRO A 84 -19.12 -17.36 -3.79
C PRO A 84 -17.66 -17.51 -3.37
N ALA A 85 -17.11 -16.49 -2.69
CA ALA A 85 -15.75 -16.57 -2.17
C ALA A 85 -15.63 -17.88 -1.38
N THR A 86 -14.96 -18.88 -1.97
CA THR A 86 -14.80 -20.20 -1.35
C THR A 86 -14.13 -19.95 -0.02
N GLY A 87 -14.77 -20.43 1.04
CA GLY A 87 -14.46 -20.14 2.45
C GLY A 87 -13.08 -20.60 2.89
N GLY A 88 -12.04 -20.01 2.33
CA GLY A 88 -10.75 -19.92 2.98
C GLY A 88 -10.92 -19.13 4.27
N GLU A 89 -10.23 -19.56 5.32
CA GLU A 89 -10.15 -18.83 6.57
C GLU A 89 -9.84 -17.36 6.25
N LYS A 90 -10.80 -16.46 6.50
CA LYS A 90 -10.54 -15.02 6.40
C LYS A 90 -9.45 -14.72 7.41
N LYS A 91 -8.21 -14.59 6.94
CA LYS A 91 -7.11 -14.16 7.79
C LYS A 91 -7.53 -12.86 8.48
N THR A 92 -7.52 -12.89 9.80
CA THR A 92 -7.84 -11.73 10.63
C THR A 92 -6.84 -10.64 10.30
N VAL A 93 -7.32 -9.57 9.66
CA VAL A 93 -6.50 -8.39 9.39
C VAL A 93 -6.26 -7.70 10.73
N HIS A 94 -4.99 -7.47 11.07
CA HIS A 94 -4.64 -6.74 12.28
C HIS A 94 -4.78 -5.24 12.02
N PHE A 95 -5.68 -4.58 12.76
CA PHE A 95 -5.88 -3.13 12.70
C PHE A 95 -5.21 -2.47 13.90
N THR A 96 -4.45 -1.41 13.63
CA THR A 96 -3.84 -0.56 14.65
C THR A 96 -4.88 0.46 15.13
N GLU A 97 -5.09 0.53 16.44
CA GLU A 97 -5.97 1.53 17.05
C GLU A 97 -5.37 2.93 16.94
N PHE A 98 -6.23 3.95 16.83
CA PHE A 98 -5.74 5.32 16.58
C PHE A 98 -4.92 5.89 17.74
N HIS A 99 -5.25 5.48 18.97
CA HIS A 99 -4.49 5.84 20.16
C HIS A 99 -3.04 5.29 20.14
N ASP A 100 -2.85 4.11 19.55
CA ASP A 100 -1.57 3.37 19.57
C ASP A 100 -0.66 3.72 18.39
N ILE A 101 -1.10 4.58 17.46
CA ILE A 101 -0.29 4.99 16.29
C ILE A 101 1.03 5.66 16.71
N GLN A 102 1.07 6.32 17.87
CA GLN A 102 2.28 7.00 18.34
C GLN A 102 3.31 6.05 18.96
N SER A 103 2.84 4.93 19.51
CA SER A 103 3.65 3.92 20.20
C SER A 103 3.97 2.72 19.32
N THR A 104 3.32 2.58 18.16
CA THR A 104 3.58 1.46 17.26
C THR A 104 5.01 1.47 16.74
N THR A 105 5.64 0.31 16.79
CA THR A 105 6.94 0.05 16.16
C THR A 105 6.81 -0.43 14.72
N ASP A 106 5.58 -0.66 14.26
CA ASP A 106 5.31 -1.24 12.96
C ASP A 106 5.57 -0.24 11.84
N THR A 107 6.20 -0.75 10.77
CA THR A 107 6.56 0.05 9.59
C THR A 107 5.38 0.23 8.63
N ALA A 108 4.45 -0.72 8.64
CA ALA A 108 3.21 -0.73 7.89
C ALA A 108 2.06 -1.15 8.80
N ILE A 109 1.00 -0.33 8.83
CA ILE A 109 -0.18 -0.51 9.68
C ILE A 109 -1.45 -0.56 8.85
N ASN A 110 -2.48 -1.22 9.37
CA ASN A 110 -3.83 -1.13 8.81
C ASN A 110 -4.69 -0.30 9.74
N VAL A 111 -5.47 0.62 9.19
CA VAL A 111 -6.38 1.48 9.95
C VAL A 111 -7.76 1.48 9.31
N VAL A 112 -8.80 1.64 10.13
CA VAL A 112 -10.18 1.73 9.66
C VAL A 112 -10.90 2.78 10.49
N GLY A 113 -11.67 3.64 9.83
CA GLY A 113 -12.38 4.72 10.50
C GLY A 113 -13.38 5.41 9.58
N VAL A 114 -14.29 6.16 10.19
CA VAL A 114 -15.19 7.06 9.47
C VAL A 114 -14.48 8.36 9.14
N ILE A 115 -14.66 8.88 7.92
CA ILE A 115 -14.15 10.20 7.56
C ILE A 115 -14.95 11.26 8.32
N LYS A 116 -14.28 11.93 9.25
CA LYS A 116 -14.83 13.07 9.98
C LYS A 116 -14.78 14.34 9.13
N ARG A 117 -13.66 14.56 8.44
CA ARG A 117 -13.40 15.79 7.69
C ARG A 117 -12.41 15.55 6.56
N VAL A 118 -12.68 16.14 5.41
CA VAL A 118 -11.75 16.22 4.28
C VAL A 118 -11.25 17.66 4.19
N GLY A 119 -9.93 17.86 4.20
CA GLY A 119 -9.33 19.17 3.99
C GLY A 119 -9.20 19.52 2.51
N ASP A 120 -9.16 20.82 2.23
CA ASP A 120 -8.84 21.33 0.89
C ASP A 120 -7.38 21.00 0.51
N ILE A 121 -7.12 20.95 -0.80
CA ILE A 121 -5.76 20.80 -1.31
C ILE A 121 -5.00 22.10 -1.05
N LYS A 122 -3.84 21.97 -0.42
CA LYS A 122 -2.91 23.08 -0.15
C LYS A 122 -1.69 22.95 -1.05
N GLU A 123 -1.27 24.07 -1.63
CA GLU A 123 -0.01 24.16 -2.34
C GLU A 123 1.12 24.50 -1.36
N ILE A 124 2.15 23.66 -1.32
CA ILE A 124 3.31 23.81 -0.44
C ILE A 124 4.56 23.94 -1.32
N PRO A 125 5.17 25.13 -1.41
CA PRO A 125 6.41 25.31 -2.14
C PRO A 125 7.57 24.62 -1.40
N THR A 126 8.34 23.80 -2.12
CA THR A 126 9.54 23.17 -1.56
C THR A 126 10.70 24.16 -1.59
N GLN A 127 11.23 24.49 -0.41
CA GLN A 127 12.34 25.43 -0.27
C GLN A 127 13.62 24.96 -1.00
N SER A 128 13.79 23.65 -1.15
CA SER A 128 14.99 23.04 -1.75
C SER A 128 14.95 22.92 -3.27
N SER A 129 13.77 22.70 -3.87
CA SER A 129 13.66 22.37 -5.30
C SER A 129 12.81 23.36 -6.10
N GLY A 130 12.15 24.31 -5.44
CA GLY A 130 11.21 25.25 -6.07
C GLY A 130 9.93 24.60 -6.59
N LYS A 131 9.79 23.27 -6.52
CA LYS A 131 8.58 22.55 -6.93
C LYS A 131 7.46 22.80 -5.93
N ILE A 132 6.24 22.93 -6.43
CA ILE A 132 5.02 23.00 -5.63
C ILE A 132 4.54 21.57 -5.37
N LEU A 133 4.38 21.23 -4.09
CA LEU A 133 3.74 19.99 -3.67
C LEU A 133 2.29 20.27 -3.31
N LEU A 134 1.41 19.37 -3.70
CA LEU A 134 0.01 19.42 -3.27
C LEU A 134 -0.13 18.58 -2.01
N LYS A 135 -0.76 19.11 -0.97
CA LYS A 135 -1.02 18.42 0.30
C LYS A 135 -2.51 18.38 0.57
N ARG A 136 -3.02 17.23 0.99
CA ARG A 136 -4.39 17.10 1.53
C ARG A 136 -4.35 16.31 2.84
N ASP A 137 -5.04 16.84 3.85
CA ASP A 137 -5.21 16.20 5.14
C ASP A 137 -6.65 15.72 5.30
N VAL A 138 -6.83 14.45 5.64
CA VAL A 138 -8.13 13.83 5.93
C VAL A 138 -8.14 13.36 7.37
N THR A 139 -9.19 13.68 8.12
CA THR A 139 -9.36 13.24 9.50
C THR A 139 -10.30 12.04 9.55
N LEU A 140 -9.79 10.91 10.05
CA LEU A 140 -10.57 9.71 10.36
C LEU A 140 -10.91 9.69 11.85
N MET A 141 -12.02 9.04 12.19
CA MET A 141 -12.46 8.78 13.55
C MET A 141 -12.75 7.28 13.75
N ASP A 142 -12.35 6.73 14.91
CA ASP A 142 -12.63 5.35 15.30
C ASP A 142 -13.93 5.23 16.13
N ASP A 143 -14.26 4.01 16.55
CA ASP A 143 -15.42 3.71 17.40
C ASP A 143 -15.36 4.36 18.78
N LYS A 144 -14.13 4.65 19.25
CA LYS A 144 -13.84 5.28 20.55
C LYS A 144 -13.72 6.80 20.45
N LYS A 145 -14.09 7.40 19.30
CA LYS A 145 -14.03 8.85 19.02
C LYS A 145 -12.61 9.44 19.01
N ASN A 146 -11.56 8.60 19.01
CA ASN A 146 -10.20 9.05 18.72
C ASN A 146 -10.10 9.44 17.26
N THR A 147 -9.19 10.36 16.95
CA THR A 147 -8.99 10.84 15.58
C THR A 147 -7.57 10.62 15.11
N CYS A 148 -7.44 10.24 13.85
CA CYS A 148 -6.17 10.15 13.15
C CYS A 148 -6.20 11.05 11.91
N VAL A 149 -5.06 11.65 11.55
CA VAL A 149 -4.92 12.43 10.32
C VAL A 149 -4.14 11.63 9.29
N VAL A 150 -4.77 11.40 8.14
CA VAL A 150 -4.13 10.86 6.94
C VAL A 150 -3.63 12.03 6.10
N THR A 151 -2.32 12.09 5.88
CA THR A 151 -1.66 13.11 5.06
C THR A 151 -1.29 12.52 3.70
N MET A 152 -1.81 13.11 2.64
CA MET A 152 -1.57 12.71 1.25
C MET A 152 -0.87 13.82 0.48
N TRP A 153 -0.14 13.43 -0.57
CA TRP A 153 0.67 14.33 -1.37
C TRP A 153 0.41 14.12 -2.86
N ASN A 154 0.49 15.20 -3.65
CA ASN A 154 0.41 15.19 -5.12
C ASN A 154 -0.83 14.45 -5.65
N ASP A 155 -0.65 13.34 -6.36
CA ASP A 155 -1.72 12.60 -7.02
C ASP A 155 -2.66 11.98 -5.98
N ASP A 156 -2.14 11.38 -4.91
CA ASP A 156 -2.98 10.87 -3.80
C ASP A 156 -3.86 11.97 -3.18
N ALA A 157 -3.34 13.20 -3.13
CA ALA A 157 -4.09 14.35 -2.64
C ALA A 157 -5.20 14.76 -3.61
N LYS A 158 -4.99 14.65 -4.93
CA LYS A 158 -5.97 15.01 -5.97
C LYS A 158 -7.04 13.93 -6.15
N ASP A 159 -6.62 12.67 -6.17
CA ASP A 159 -7.44 11.50 -6.50
C ASP A 159 -8.33 11.06 -5.34
N TRP A 160 -8.25 11.74 -4.19
CA TRP A 160 -9.14 11.51 -3.07
C TRP A 160 -10.59 11.92 -3.41
N ILE A 161 -11.44 10.91 -3.58
CA ILE A 161 -12.86 11.06 -3.92
C ILE A 161 -13.83 10.80 -2.75
N TYR A 162 -13.31 10.33 -1.60
CA TYR A 162 -14.14 9.94 -0.47
C TYR A 162 -14.59 11.14 0.37
N VAL A 163 -15.81 11.09 0.90
CA VAL A 163 -16.47 12.22 1.56
C VAL A 163 -16.66 11.98 3.06
N PRO A 164 -16.98 13.01 3.87
CA PRO A 164 -17.37 12.80 5.26
C PRO A 164 -18.51 11.77 5.39
N ARG A 165 -18.52 11.02 6.51
CA ARG A 165 -19.37 9.85 6.79
C ARG A 165 -19.01 8.56 6.05
N ASP A 166 -18.17 8.59 5.02
CA ASP A 166 -17.69 7.35 4.40
C ASP A 166 -16.77 6.58 5.36
N ILE A 167 -16.95 5.26 5.42
CA ILE A 167 -16.10 4.36 6.22
C ILE A 167 -14.98 3.86 5.34
N ILE A 168 -13.75 4.19 5.72
CA ILE A 168 -12.56 3.86 4.95
C ILE A 168 -11.70 2.87 5.72
N THR A 169 -11.29 1.82 5.02
CA THR A 169 -10.20 0.95 5.42
C THR A 169 -8.96 1.28 4.61
N ILE A 170 -7.85 1.51 5.30
CA ILE A 170 -6.53 1.71 4.69
C ILE A 170 -5.64 0.56 5.13
N SER A 171 -5.19 -0.26 4.18
CA SER A 171 -4.26 -1.35 4.44
C SER A 171 -2.86 -1.00 3.98
N GLY A 172 -1.85 -1.41 4.75
CA GLY A 172 -0.44 -1.17 4.42
C GLY A 172 -0.04 0.30 4.42
N ALA A 173 -0.58 1.11 5.33
CA ALA A 173 -0.24 2.52 5.49
C ALA A 173 1.04 2.70 6.32
N GLY A 174 1.75 3.81 6.12
CA GLY A 174 2.89 4.15 6.96
C GLY A 174 2.52 5.13 8.07
N VAL A 175 3.29 5.13 9.16
CA VAL A 175 3.26 6.20 10.16
C VAL A 175 4.29 7.27 9.78
N ASN A 176 3.92 8.53 9.96
CA ASN A 176 4.80 9.68 9.77
C ASN A 176 4.78 10.56 11.02
N LYS A 177 5.96 10.97 11.48
CA LYS A 177 6.14 11.89 12.60
C LYS A 177 6.79 13.17 12.12
N PHE A 178 6.08 14.28 12.21
CA PHE A 178 6.59 15.59 11.81
C PHE A 178 6.35 16.60 12.92
N CYS A 179 7.41 17.23 13.44
CA CYS A 179 7.32 18.21 14.54
C CYS A 179 6.51 17.74 15.76
N GLY A 180 6.61 16.46 16.11
CA GLY A 180 5.85 15.86 17.22
C GLY A 180 4.41 15.46 16.88
N PHE A 181 3.92 15.80 15.69
CA PHE A 181 2.62 15.38 15.18
C PHE A 181 2.73 14.04 14.45
N TYR A 182 1.89 13.08 14.82
CA TYR A 182 1.79 11.78 14.16
C TYR A 182 0.65 11.79 13.15
N SER A 183 0.94 11.29 11.95
CA SER A 183 -0.01 11.18 10.84
C SER A 183 0.17 9.83 10.15
N VAL A 184 -0.86 9.39 9.46
CA VAL A 184 -0.80 8.25 8.57
C VAL A 184 -0.47 8.75 7.17
N LYS A 185 0.47 8.09 6.49
CA LYS A 185 0.82 8.34 5.09
C LYS A 185 0.47 7.12 4.24
N LEU A 186 0.19 7.35 2.97
CA LEU A 186 0.01 6.28 2.00
C LEU A 186 1.37 5.93 1.37
N TYR A 187 1.68 4.65 1.32
CA TYR A 187 2.66 4.11 0.41
C TYR A 187 2.00 3.82 -0.94
N ARG A 188 2.81 3.64 -1.99
CA ARG A 188 2.29 3.18 -3.30
C ARG A 188 1.56 1.84 -3.22
N THR A 189 1.94 1.00 -2.25
CA THR A 189 1.33 -0.31 -1.98
C THR A 189 0.12 -0.21 -1.05
N SER A 190 -0.19 0.96 -0.49
CA SER A 190 -1.34 1.12 0.39
C SER A 190 -2.63 0.97 -0.40
N VAL A 191 -3.59 0.28 0.19
CA VAL A 191 -4.90 0.02 -0.43
C VAL A 191 -5.97 0.73 0.38
N VAL A 192 -6.70 1.63 -0.27
CA VAL A 192 -7.82 2.38 0.34
C VAL A 192 -9.13 1.81 -0.21
N VAL A 193 -9.99 1.32 0.68
CA VAL A 193 -11.29 0.72 0.33
C VAL A 193 -12.39 1.34 1.16
N LYS A 194 -13.43 1.84 0.49
CA LYS A 194 -14.68 2.24 1.11
C LYS A 194 -15.54 1.02 1.45
N ASP A 195 -16.14 1.03 2.63
CA ASP A 195 -17.08 -0.01 3.10
C ASP A 195 -16.52 -1.43 2.97
N ALA A 196 -15.25 -1.60 3.34
CA ALA A 196 -14.58 -2.89 3.27
C ALA A 196 -15.29 -3.94 4.15
N VAL A 197 -15.32 -5.19 3.69
CA VAL A 197 -15.99 -6.30 4.40
C VAL A 197 -15.11 -6.82 5.54
N ASN A 198 -15.03 -6.04 6.63
CA ASN A 198 -14.34 -6.41 7.88
C ASN A 198 -15.17 -6.04 9.12
N GLU A 199 -14.86 -6.66 10.27
CA GLU A 199 -15.63 -6.54 11.51
C GLU A 199 -15.73 -5.09 12.00
N LYS A 200 -14.61 -4.35 12.02
CA LYS A 200 -14.57 -2.95 12.44
C LYS A 200 -15.39 -2.04 11.51
N SER A 201 -15.37 -2.26 10.21
CA SER A 201 -16.19 -1.50 9.26
C SER A 201 -17.68 -1.74 9.46
N VAL A 202 -18.09 -2.97 9.75
CA VAL A 202 -19.49 -3.30 10.08
C VAL A 202 -19.91 -2.65 11.39
N MET A 203 -19.04 -2.67 12.41
CA MET A 203 -19.28 -2.01 13.69
C MET A 203 -19.44 -0.49 13.53
N LEU A 204 -18.50 0.17 12.83
CA LEU A 204 -18.55 1.61 12.57
C LEU A 204 -19.81 2.00 11.79
N LYS A 205 -20.28 1.14 10.88
CA LYS A 205 -21.53 1.36 10.15
C LYS A 205 -22.74 1.38 11.08
N GLY A 206 -22.78 0.50 12.08
CA GLY A 206 -23.82 0.50 13.10
C GLY A 206 -23.78 1.72 14.03
N LEU A 207 -22.59 2.29 14.25
CA LEU A 207 -22.37 3.46 15.12
C LEU A 207 -22.37 4.80 14.37
N LEU A 208 -22.53 4.78 13.04
CA LEU A 208 -22.31 5.94 12.18
C LEU A 208 -23.15 7.15 12.59
N ASP A 209 -24.43 6.93 12.88
CA ASP A 209 -25.36 8.00 13.25
C ASP A 209 -25.09 8.57 14.65
N GLU A 210 -24.51 7.77 15.57
CA GLU A 210 -24.07 8.25 16.88
C GLU A 210 -22.77 9.06 16.78
N LEU A 211 -21.82 8.59 15.96
CA LEU A 211 -20.51 9.23 15.78
C LEU A 211 -20.61 10.53 14.99
N MET A 212 -21.49 10.58 14.00
CA MET A 212 -21.67 11.73 13.11
C MET A 212 -23.17 12.00 12.87
N PRO A 213 -23.88 12.62 13.84
CA PRO A 213 -25.29 12.96 13.64
C PRO A 213 -25.45 13.88 12.44
N GLU A 214 -26.43 13.59 11.58
CA GLU A 214 -26.79 14.52 10.51
C GLU A 214 -27.31 15.81 11.14
N SER A 215 -26.70 16.93 10.77
CA SER A 215 -27.21 18.24 11.19
C SER A 215 -28.57 18.42 10.51
N GLN A 216 -29.65 18.40 11.31
CA GLN A 216 -31.01 18.73 10.86
C GLN A 216 -31.08 20.15 10.31
#